data_AF-A0A2N2HHX5-F1
#
_entry.id   AF-A0A2N2HHX5-F1
#
_cell.length_a   1.000
_cell.length_b   1.000
_cell.length_c   1.000
_cell.angle_alpha   90.00
_cell.angle_beta   90.00
_cell.angle_gamma   90.00
#
_symmetry.space_group_name_H-M   'P 1'
#
loop_
_entity.id
_entity.type
_entity.pdbx_description
1 polymer ?
#
loop_
_entity_poly.entity_id
_entity_poly.type
_entity_poly.pdbx_seq_one_letter_code
_entity_poly.pdbx_strand_id
1 'polypeptide(L)'
;KLLLLDEPAAGLNIAETQLLADLIMRIRDTYNLSVILVEHDMELVMRISDSILVLCFGQTISRGTPAQVQKDPRVIAAYLGGDED
;
A
#
# COMPACT_ATOMS: atom_id res chain seq x y z
N LYS A 1 -6.92 -18.30 -4.95
CA LYS A 1 -8.05 -17.36 -5.17
C LYS A 1 -7.51 -15.95 -4.94
N LEU A 2 -7.98 -14.96 -5.68
CA LEU A 2 -7.42 -13.61 -5.70
C LEU A 2 -8.51 -12.57 -5.38
N LEU A 3 -8.19 -11.60 -4.53
CA LEU A 3 -9.00 -10.41 -4.28
C LEU A 3 -8.21 -9.19 -4.79
N LEU A 4 -8.84 -8.39 -5.66
CA LEU A 4 -8.29 -7.14 -6.18
C LEU A 4 -9.09 -5.99 -5.58
N LEU A 5 -8.41 -5.02 -4.98
CA LEU A 5 -9.01 -3.83 -4.41
C LEU A 5 -8.38 -2.59 -5.05
N ASP A 6 -9.21 -1.67 -5.52
CA ASP A 6 -8.79 -0.41 -6.14
C ASP A 6 -9.26 0.74 -5.24
N GLU A 7 -8.31 1.40 -4.60
CA GLU A 7 -8.50 2.50 -3.64
C GLU A 7 -9.61 2.28 -2.58
N PRO A 8 -9.60 1.16 -1.83
CA PRO A 8 -10.65 0.83 -0.88
C PRO A 8 -10.77 1.80 0.32
N ALA A 9 -9.72 2.57 0.64
CA ALA A 9 -9.69 3.53 1.73
C ALA A 9 -10.05 4.96 1.30
N ALA A 10 -10.33 5.20 0.02
CA ALA A 10 -10.68 6.52 -0.48
C ALA A 10 -11.88 7.12 0.27
N GLY A 11 -11.68 8.30 0.88
CA GLY A 11 -12.70 9.03 1.62
C GLY A 11 -12.98 8.53 3.04
N LEU A 12 -12.22 7.55 3.53
CA LEU A 12 -12.29 7.09 4.92
C LEU A 12 -11.42 7.96 5.83
N ASN A 13 -11.83 8.10 7.09
CA ASN A 13 -10.96 8.66 8.11
C ASN A 13 -9.94 7.61 8.62
N ILE A 14 -9.00 8.04 9.48
CA ILE A 14 -7.94 7.16 10.02
C ILE A 14 -8.53 5.94 10.75
N ALA A 15 -9.58 6.13 11.57
CA ALA A 15 -10.19 5.04 12.32
C ALA A 15 -10.92 4.05 11.39
N GLU A 16 -11.59 4.54 10.36
CA GLU A 16 -12.26 3.72 9.35
C GLU A 16 -11.26 2.94 8.49
N THR A 17 -10.17 3.59 8.08
CA THR A 17 -9.04 2.96 7.35
C THR A 17 -8.45 1.82 8.17
N GLN A 18 -8.34 2.02 9.49
CA GLN A 18 -7.86 1.00 10.39
C GLN A 18 -8.79 -0.22 10.45
N LEU A 19 -10.10 0.02 10.56
CA LEU A 19 -11.10 -1.06 10.54
C LEU A 19 -11.11 -1.81 9.21
N LEU A 20 -10.93 -1.09 8.10
CA LEU A 20 -10.82 -1.66 6.76
C LEU A 20 -9.58 -2.56 6.65
N ALA A 21 -8.43 -2.12 7.15
CA ALA A 21 -7.19 -2.90 7.17
C ALA A 21 -7.39 -4.26 7.86
N ASP A 22 -7.97 -4.23 9.05
CA ASP A 22 -8.21 -5.43 9.86
C ASP A 22 -9.26 -6.35 9.19
N LEU A 23 -10.26 -5.77 8.51
CA LEU A 23 -11.23 -6.52 7.73
C LEU A 23 -10.60 -7.25 6.54
N ILE A 24 -9.73 -6.57 5.78
CA ILE A 24 -9.03 -7.16 4.62
C ILE A 24 -8.18 -8.35 5.08
N MET A 25 -7.42 -8.18 6.17
CA MET A 25 -6.60 -9.25 6.75
C MET A 25 -7.47 -10.44 7.19
N ARG A 26 -8.59 -10.18 7.86
CA ARG A 26 -9.52 -11.24 8.26
C ARG A 26 -10.07 -12.01 7.05
N ILE A 27 -10.44 -11.33 5.97
CA ILE A 27 -10.94 -11.96 4.74
C ILE A 27 -9.85 -12.82 4.10
N ARG A 28 -8.62 -12.30 4.00
CA ARG A 28 -7.45 -13.05 3.50
C ARG A 28 -7.31 -14.37 4.26
N ASP A 29 -7.27 -14.31 5.59
CA ASP A 29 -6.99 -15.46 6.44
C ASP A 29 -8.17 -16.47 6.45
N THR A 30 -9.41 -15.97 6.50
CA THR A 30 -10.61 -16.82 6.56
C THR A 30 -10.80 -17.62 5.27
N TYR A 31 -10.53 -17.02 4.12
CA TYR A 31 -10.78 -17.63 2.81
C TYR A 31 -9.51 -18.10 2.10
N ASN A 32 -8.34 -17.96 2.75
CA ASN A 32 -7.02 -18.26 2.21
C ASN A 32 -6.81 -17.64 0.82
N LEU A 33 -6.97 -16.31 0.75
CA LEU A 33 -6.88 -15.52 -0.48
C LEU A 33 -5.52 -14.85 -0.60
N SER A 34 -5.05 -14.66 -1.84
CA SER A 34 -4.07 -13.62 -2.13
C SER A 34 -4.80 -12.29 -2.34
N VAL A 35 -4.28 -11.22 -1.75
CA VAL A 35 -4.84 -9.87 -1.90
C VAL A 35 -3.85 -9.01 -2.68
N ILE A 36 -4.32 -8.34 -3.71
CA ILE A 36 -3.61 -7.24 -4.37
C ILE A 36 -4.46 -6.00 -4.17
N LEU A 37 -3.82 -4.95 -3.68
CA LEU A 37 -4.48 -3.67 -3.46
C LEU A 37 -3.70 -2.56 -4.17
N VAL A 38 -4.43 -1.59 -4.69
CA VAL A 38 -3.90 -0.32 -5.21
C VAL A 38 -4.35 0.76 -4.26
N GLU A 39 -3.41 1.49 -3.68
CA GLU A 39 -3.68 2.56 -2.72
C GLU A 39 -2.60 3.65 -2.78
N HIS A 40 -3.00 4.84 -2.38
CA HIS A 40 -2.09 5.95 -2.13
C HIS A 40 -1.89 6.23 -0.63
N ASP A 41 -2.72 5.66 0.24
CA ASP A 41 -2.52 5.72 1.70
C ASP A 41 -1.32 4.85 2.13
N MET A 42 -0.23 5.50 2.53
CA MET A 42 1.00 4.82 2.94
C MET A 42 0.87 4.11 4.29
N GLU A 43 0.04 4.58 5.21
CA GLU A 43 -0.14 3.93 6.51
C GLU A 43 -0.82 2.57 6.34
N LEU A 44 -1.88 2.53 5.53
CA LEU A 44 -2.58 1.31 5.18
C LEU A 44 -1.66 0.34 4.43
N VAL A 45 -1.04 0.79 3.33
CA VAL A 45 -0.20 -0.07 2.48
C VAL A 45 0.94 -0.69 3.28
N MET A 46 1.59 0.07 4.16
CA MET A 46 2.70 -0.44 4.96
C MET A 46 2.25 -1.43 6.03
N ARG A 47 1.02 -1.29 6.54
CA ARG A 47 0.47 -2.16 7.58
C ARG A 47 0.07 -3.55 7.06
N ILE A 48 -0.55 -3.63 5.88
CA ILE A 48 -1.20 -4.88 5.40
C ILE A 48 -0.45 -5.60 4.28
N SER A 49 0.58 -4.98 3.70
CA SER A 49 1.30 -5.55 2.57
C SER A 49 2.52 -6.37 3.02
N ASP A 50 2.62 -7.62 2.56
CA ASP A 50 3.86 -8.40 2.69
C ASP A 50 4.96 -7.89 1.74
N SER A 51 4.54 -7.36 0.59
CA SER A 51 5.40 -6.82 -0.46
C SER A 51 4.68 -5.70 -1.20
N ILE A 52 5.42 -4.66 -1.56
CA ILE A 52 4.92 -3.45 -2.21
C ILE A 52 5.63 -3.29 -3.56
N LEU A 53 4.89 -2.84 -4.56
CA LEU A 53 5.38 -2.37 -5.85
C LEU A 53 5.01 -0.89 -5.97
N VAL A 54 6.00 -0.03 -6.20
CA VAL A 54 5.77 1.40 -6.39
C VAL A 54 5.95 1.77 -7.86
N LEU A 55 4.94 2.42 -8.41
CA LEU A 55 4.91 2.89 -9.79
C LEU A 55 4.94 4.43 -9.82
N CYS A 56 5.78 5.00 -10.67
CA CYS A 56 5.80 6.44 -10.97
C CYS A 56 5.87 6.61 -12.49
N PHE A 57 4.98 7.42 -13.07
CA PHE A 57 4.85 7.61 -14.52
C PHE A 57 4.86 6.31 -15.35
N GLY A 58 4.17 5.27 -14.85
CA GLY A 58 4.10 3.96 -15.51
C GLY A 58 5.37 3.11 -15.41
N GLN A 59 6.38 3.56 -14.69
CA GLN A 59 7.62 2.80 -14.45
C GLN A 59 7.68 2.31 -13.01
N THR A 60 8.18 1.09 -12.82
CA THR A 60 8.50 0.57 -11.49
C THR A 60 9.72 1.29 -10.94
N ILE A 61 9.51 2.06 -9.86
CA ILE A 61 10.59 2.75 -9.17
C ILE A 61 11.11 1.95 -7.97
N SER A 62 10.26 1.14 -7.32
CA SER A 62 10.70 0.30 -6.20
C SER A 62 9.84 -0.95 -6.06
N ARG A 63 10.43 -2.01 -5.51
CA ARG A 63 9.75 -3.26 -5.19
C ARG A 63 10.45 -3.93 -4.01
N GLY A 64 9.70 -4.29 -2.97
CA GLY A 64 10.28 -4.94 -1.79
C GLY A 64 9.30 -5.07 -0.65
N THR A 65 9.81 -5.37 0.54
CA THR A 65 9.01 -5.33 1.77
C THR A 65 8.67 -3.88 2.14
N PRO A 66 7.65 -3.64 2.99
CA PRO A 66 7.36 -2.30 3.51
C PRO A 66 8.59 -1.56 4.03
N ALA A 67 9.42 -2.23 4.82
CA ALA A 67 10.64 -1.65 5.38
C ALA A 67 11.71 -1.28 4.33
N GLN A 68 11.77 -2.00 3.21
CA GLN A 68 12.68 -1.69 2.11
C GLN A 68 12.16 -0.50 1.31
N VAL A 69 10.87 -0.52 0.97
CA VAL A 69 10.22 0.53 0.16
C VAL A 69 10.19 1.87 0.89
N GLN A 70 9.91 1.87 2.20
CA GLN A 70 9.92 3.08 3.02
C GLN A 70 11.28 3.78 3.06
N LYS A 71 12.38 3.02 2.89
CA LYS A 71 13.75 3.55 2.89
C LYS A 71 14.27 3.85 1.48
N ASP A 72 13.50 3.58 0.43
CA ASP A 72 13.94 3.81 -0.94
C ASP A 72 13.90 5.31 -1.24
N PRO A 73 15.04 5.96 -1.54
CA PRO A 73 15.10 7.39 -1.80
C PRO A 73 14.23 7.82 -3.00
N ARG A 74 14.00 6.92 -3.97
CA ARG A 74 13.13 7.22 -5.13
C ARG A 74 11.66 7.28 -4.73
N VAL A 75 11.26 6.47 -3.76
CA VAL A 75 9.89 6.45 -3.22
C VAL A 75 9.66 7.70 -2.37
N ILE A 76 10.63 8.04 -1.51
CA ILE A 76 10.62 9.26 -0.70
C ILE A 76 10.49 10.50 -1.62
N ALA A 77 11.35 10.62 -2.63
CA ALA A 77 11.31 11.75 -3.56
C ALA A 77 9.98 11.84 -4.32
N ALA A 78 9.40 10.69 -4.73
CA ALA A 78 8.14 10.67 -5.48
C ALA A 78 6.90 10.99 -4.62
N TYR A 79 6.90 10.67 -3.32
CA TYR A 79 5.73 10.83 -2.43
C TYR A 79 5.80 12.04 -1.50
N LEU A 80 6.99 12.40 -1.01
CA LEU A 80 7.18 13.50 -0.06
C LEU A 80 7.66 14.78 -0.73
N GLY A 81 7.97 14.73 -2.03
CA GLY A 81 8.72 15.77 -2.72
C GLY A 81 10.18 15.70 -2.31
N GLY A 82 11.08 15.60 -3.29
CA GLY A 82 12.46 16.01 -3.04
C GLY A 82 12.45 17.50 -2.72
N ASP A 83 13.26 17.93 -1.75
CA ASP A 83 13.79 19.28 -1.73
C ASP A 83 14.57 19.47 -3.04
N GLU A 84 13.85 19.80 -4.12
CA GLU A 84 14.41 20.39 -5.32
C GLU A 84 14.09 21.88 -5.22
N ASP A 85 15.15 22.69 -5.11
CA ASP A 85 15.13 24.17 -5.22
C ASP A 85 14.29 24.68 -6.40
#